data_AF-A0AAW2RWZ3-F1
#
_entry.id   AF-A0AAW2RWZ3-F1
#
_cell.length_a   1.000
_cell.length_b   1.000
_cell.length_c   1.000
_cell.angle_alpha   90.00
_cell.angle_beta   90.00
_cell.angle_gamma   90.00
#
_symmetry.space_group_name_H-M   'P 1'
#
loop_
_entity.id
_entity.type
_entity.pdbx_description
1 polymer ?
#
loop_
_entity_poly.entity_id
_entity_poly.type
_entity_poly.pdbx_seq_one_letter_code
_entity_poly.pdbx_strand_id
1 'polypeptide(L)'
;MEANQRIARLSAHLHPSNPQMEREHAILRRDGCRAKGGAPGFKVAILGAAGGIGQPLAMLMKMNPLVSVLHLYDVVNSPGVTADISHMDTGAVAEVLGLDPREVDVPVVGGHAGVTILPLLSQAKAGTGSATLSMVTELPFFASKVKLGRGGAEEVYQLGPLNEYERVGLEKAKKELEASIQKGVSFIRK
;
A
#
# COMPACT_ATOMS: atom_id res chain seq x y z
N MET A 1 -0.65 -8.08 46.13
CA MET A 1 0.64 -7.82 45.47
C MET A 1 0.39 -7.73 43.95
N GLU A 2 -0.30 -6.69 43.46
CA GLU A 2 -0.84 -6.69 42.07
C GLU A 2 -0.92 -5.31 41.39
N ALA A 3 -1.14 -4.22 42.13
CA ALA A 3 -1.20 -2.86 41.55
C ALA A 3 0.17 -2.35 41.08
N ASN A 4 1.22 -2.57 41.88
CA ASN A 4 2.57 -2.08 41.58
C ASN A 4 3.16 -2.73 40.32
N GLN A 5 2.79 -3.98 40.01
CA GLN A 5 3.21 -4.63 38.75
C GLN A 5 2.51 -4.04 37.52
N ARG A 6 1.24 -3.64 37.63
CA ARG A 6 0.52 -2.99 36.53
C ARG A 6 1.08 -1.59 36.27
N ILE A 7 1.38 -0.84 37.33
CA ILE A 7 2.03 0.48 37.24
C ILE A 7 3.44 0.34 36.65
N ALA A 8 4.21 -0.68 37.05
CA ALA A 8 5.53 -0.94 36.47
C ALA A 8 5.47 -1.29 34.97
N ARG A 9 4.47 -2.09 34.54
CA ARG A 9 4.28 -2.41 33.11
C ARG A 9 3.88 -1.19 32.27
N LEU A 10 3.01 -0.33 32.80
CA LEU A 10 2.65 0.94 32.15
C LEU A 10 3.85 1.90 32.10
N SER A 11 4.58 2.03 33.21
CA SER A 11 5.78 2.88 33.29
C SER A 11 6.88 2.42 32.34
N ALA A 12 7.04 1.11 32.14
CA ALA A 12 8.02 0.53 31.20
C ALA A 12 7.65 0.77 29.73
N HIS A 13 6.36 0.92 29.41
CA HIS A 13 5.90 1.31 28.08
C HIS A 13 6.06 2.82 27.81
N LEU A 14 5.89 3.64 28.85
CA LEU A 14 5.98 5.10 28.74
C LEU A 14 7.42 5.62 28.73
N HIS A 15 8.37 4.85 29.29
CA HIS A 15 9.80 5.19 29.29
C HIS A 15 10.64 3.97 28.87
N PRO A 16 10.84 3.73 27.57
CA PRO A 16 11.70 2.66 27.11
C PRO A 16 13.17 3.00 27.42
N SER A 17 13.75 2.30 28.39
CA SER A 17 15.19 2.31 28.62
C SER A 17 15.91 1.77 27.38
N ASN A 18 16.82 2.57 26.83
CA ASN A 18 17.65 2.22 25.67
C ASN A 18 18.41 0.89 25.91
N PRO A 19 18.20 -0.19 25.13
CA PRO A 19 18.93 -1.44 25.32
C PRO A 19 20.02 -1.61 24.26
N GLN A 20 21.27 -1.38 24.66
CA GLN A 20 22.41 -2.11 24.10
C GLN A 20 22.44 -3.52 24.72
N MET A 21 22.46 -4.55 23.86
CA MET A 21 22.92 -5.94 24.13
C MET A 21 21.96 -6.79 25.01
N GLU A 22 21.52 -8.02 24.74
CA GLU A 22 21.85 -9.07 23.77
C GLU A 22 20.77 -10.19 23.84
N ARG A 23 20.63 -10.99 22.76
CA ARG A 23 20.13 -12.39 22.64
C ARG A 23 18.65 -12.71 22.29
N GLU A 24 18.51 -13.06 20.99
CA GLU A 24 17.88 -14.25 20.38
C GLU A 24 16.49 -14.74 20.82
N HIS A 25 15.46 -14.45 20.01
CA HIS A 25 14.59 -15.42 19.30
C HIS A 25 13.38 -14.68 18.71
N ALA A 26 13.38 -14.37 17.40
CA ALA A 26 12.19 -14.32 16.53
C ALA A 26 12.56 -13.85 15.11
N ILE A 27 12.02 -14.58 14.14
CA ILE A 27 12.18 -14.43 12.70
C ILE A 27 11.48 -13.14 12.23
N LEU A 28 12.28 -12.14 11.80
CA LEU A 28 12.00 -11.15 10.75
C LEU A 28 13.17 -10.15 10.75
N ARG A 29 14.08 -10.28 9.78
CA ARG A 29 15.26 -9.41 9.67
C ARG A 29 14.82 -7.96 9.41
N ARG A 30 15.31 -7.05 10.27
CA ARG A 30 14.98 -5.62 10.38
C ARG A 30 15.82 -4.72 9.45
N ASP A 31 16.53 -5.29 8.49
CA ASP A 31 17.46 -4.54 7.64
C ASP A 31 16.85 -4.33 6.25
N GLY A 32 16.45 -3.09 5.94
CA GLY A 32 16.10 -2.76 4.56
C GLY A 32 15.32 -1.48 4.28
N CYS A 33 14.92 -0.68 5.27
CA CYS A 33 14.04 0.48 5.02
C CYS A 33 14.53 1.78 5.68
N ARG A 34 15.83 2.10 5.55
CA ARG A 34 16.39 3.39 6.02
C ARG A 34 15.99 4.53 5.06
N ALA A 35 14.78 5.08 5.24
CA ALA A 35 14.52 6.46 4.85
C ALA A 35 15.26 7.37 5.86
N LYS A 36 15.86 8.46 5.39
CA LYS A 36 16.71 9.35 6.21
C LYS A 36 15.90 9.91 7.40
N GLY A 37 16.20 9.44 8.63
CA GLY A 37 15.83 10.15 9.86
C GLY A 37 14.82 9.47 10.82
N GLY A 38 14.25 8.30 10.50
CA GLY A 38 13.31 7.60 11.41
C GLY A 38 13.95 6.52 12.28
N ALA A 39 13.37 6.27 13.46
CA ALA A 39 13.68 5.10 14.30
C ALA A 39 13.43 3.78 13.52
N PRO A 40 14.07 2.64 13.87
CA PRO A 40 13.80 1.36 13.21
C PRO A 40 12.34 0.91 13.39
N GLY A 41 11.62 0.67 12.30
CA GLY A 41 10.19 0.34 12.35
C GLY A 41 9.51 0.27 10.98
N PHE A 42 8.21 -0.01 10.98
CA PHE A 42 7.33 -0.06 9.81
C PHE A 42 7.06 1.33 9.24
N LYS A 43 7.00 1.40 7.92
CA LYS A 43 6.49 2.57 7.21
C LYS A 43 4.99 2.39 7.03
N VAL A 44 4.21 3.39 7.43
CA VAL A 44 2.76 3.35 7.41
C VAL A 44 2.26 4.52 6.58
N ALA A 45 1.20 4.31 5.81
CA ALA A 45 0.49 5.38 5.11
C ALA A 45 -0.97 5.41 5.56
N ILE A 46 -1.51 6.59 5.82
CA ILE A 46 -2.92 6.81 6.13
C ILE A 46 -3.55 7.63 5.01
N LEU A 47 -4.55 7.07 4.36
CA LEU A 47 -5.43 7.76 3.41
C LEU A 47 -6.66 8.29 4.16
N GLY A 48 -7.01 9.56 3.98
CA GLY A 48 -8.05 10.24 4.75
C GLY A 48 -7.55 10.81 6.08
N ALA A 49 -6.26 11.16 6.16
CA ALA A 49 -5.59 11.61 7.39
C ALA A 49 -6.18 12.89 8.01
N ALA A 50 -6.81 13.75 7.23
CA ALA A 50 -7.47 14.97 7.70
C ALA A 50 -8.94 14.78 8.09
N GLY A 51 -9.52 13.61 7.80
CA GLY A 51 -10.87 13.25 8.24
C GLY A 51 -10.98 13.00 9.74
N GLY A 52 -12.22 12.97 10.25
CA GLY A 52 -12.50 12.82 11.70
C GLY A 52 -11.97 11.52 12.32
N ILE A 53 -11.75 10.47 11.54
CA ILE A 53 -11.12 9.21 11.98
C ILE A 53 -9.61 9.22 11.69
N GLY A 54 -9.19 9.84 10.59
CA GLY A 54 -7.80 9.85 10.16
C GLY A 54 -6.88 10.60 11.11
N GLN A 55 -7.32 11.73 11.66
CA GLN A 55 -6.53 12.52 12.60
C GLN A 55 -6.19 11.74 13.89
N PRO A 56 -7.17 11.16 14.63
CA PRO A 56 -6.84 10.35 15.80
C PRO A 56 -6.05 9.09 15.44
N LEU A 57 -6.30 8.46 14.28
CA LEU A 57 -5.51 7.33 13.81
C LEU A 57 -4.05 7.73 13.55
N ALA A 58 -3.81 8.91 12.96
CA ALA A 58 -2.49 9.42 12.69
C ALA A 58 -1.72 9.73 13.98
N MET A 59 -2.37 10.30 15.00
CA MET A 59 -1.79 10.44 16.33
C MET A 59 -1.40 9.09 16.94
N LEU A 60 -2.31 8.10 16.92
CA LEU A 60 -2.05 6.77 17.48
C LEU A 60 -0.88 6.07 16.76
N MET A 61 -0.82 6.19 15.43
CA MET A 61 0.28 5.61 14.65
C MET A 61 1.60 6.34 14.90
N LYS A 62 1.59 7.67 15.08
CA LYS A 62 2.78 8.46 15.43
C LYS A 62 3.35 8.08 16.80
N MET A 63 2.51 7.71 17.76
CA MET A 63 2.94 7.24 19.09
C MET A 63 3.40 5.77 19.11
N ASN A 64 3.15 5.01 18.05
CA ASN A 64 3.49 3.59 18.02
C ASN A 64 5.00 3.39 17.83
N PRO A 65 5.72 2.76 18.78
CA PRO A 65 7.17 2.57 18.70
C PRO A 65 7.61 1.62 17.58
N LEU A 66 6.66 0.88 16.98
CA LEU A 66 6.92 0.05 15.82
C LEU A 66 6.84 0.83 14.50
N VAL A 67 6.37 2.07 14.50
CA VAL A 67 6.27 2.91 13.30
C VAL A 67 7.51 3.79 13.20
N SER A 68 8.15 3.79 12.03
CA SER A 68 9.33 4.60 11.73
C SER A 68 8.99 5.83 10.90
N VAL A 69 8.06 5.67 9.96
CA VAL A 69 7.64 6.70 9.02
C VAL A 69 6.12 6.61 8.88
N LEU A 70 5.47 7.75 8.99
CA LEU A 70 4.04 7.91 8.82
C LEU A 70 3.79 8.88 7.66
N HIS A 71 3.30 8.35 6.54
CA HIS A 71 2.86 9.14 5.41
C HIS A 71 1.39 9.48 5.55
N LEU A 72 1.04 10.77 5.47
CA LEU A 72 -0.33 11.24 5.61
C LEU A 72 -0.84 11.77 4.27
N TYR A 73 -1.97 11.21 3.81
CA TYR A 73 -2.64 11.59 2.58
C TYR A 73 -4.11 11.88 2.84
N ASP A 74 -4.62 12.91 2.19
CA ASP A 74 -6.02 13.27 2.16
C ASP A 74 -6.28 14.09 0.90
N VAL A 75 -7.55 14.20 0.52
CA VAL A 75 -8.01 15.09 -0.54
C VAL A 75 -7.82 16.55 -0.14
N VAL A 76 -7.89 16.86 1.17
CA VAL A 76 -7.75 18.23 1.70
C VAL A 76 -6.86 18.27 2.95
N ASN A 77 -6.05 19.32 3.08
CA ASN A 77 -5.32 19.71 4.30
C ASN A 77 -4.36 18.66 4.93
N SER A 78 -3.82 17.71 4.16
CA SER A 78 -2.79 16.78 4.67
C SER A 78 -1.52 17.48 5.20
N PRO A 79 -1.04 18.60 4.60
CA PRO A 79 0.11 19.32 5.13
C PRO A 79 -0.11 19.91 6.53
N GLY A 80 -1.30 20.44 6.82
CA GLY A 80 -1.62 21.00 8.14
C GLY A 80 -1.61 19.92 9.23
N VAL A 81 -2.31 18.82 8.99
CA VAL A 81 -2.33 17.67 9.93
C VAL A 81 -0.93 17.09 10.14
N THR A 82 -0.12 17.02 9.08
CA THR A 82 1.26 16.57 9.21
C THR A 82 2.12 17.55 10.00
N ALA A 83 1.96 18.85 9.81
CA ALA A 83 2.67 19.85 10.61
C ALA A 83 2.33 19.68 12.11
N ASP A 84 1.07 19.46 12.44
CA ASP A 84 0.62 19.21 13.82
C ASP A 84 1.20 17.92 14.41
N ILE A 85 1.33 16.86 13.62
CA ILE A 85 1.82 15.56 14.12
C ILE A 85 3.36 15.49 14.08
N SER A 86 4.00 16.24 13.18
CA SER A 86 5.45 16.15 12.94
C SER A 86 6.28 16.55 14.15
N HIS A 87 5.80 17.49 14.96
CA HIS A 87 6.49 18.00 16.15
C HIS A 87 6.24 17.19 17.42
N MET A 88 5.43 16.12 17.35
CA MET A 88 5.29 15.20 18.49
C MET A 88 6.63 14.49 18.75
N ASP A 89 7.06 14.47 20.01
CA ASP A 89 8.33 13.88 20.46
C ASP A 89 8.25 12.34 20.45
N THR A 90 8.26 11.76 19.26
CA THR A 90 8.29 10.31 19.03
C THR A 90 9.32 9.95 17.96
N GLY A 91 9.79 8.71 17.97
CA GLY A 91 10.81 8.23 17.02
C GLY A 91 10.33 8.09 15.57
N ALA A 92 9.02 8.15 15.32
CA ALA A 92 8.44 8.07 13.99
C ALA A 92 8.53 9.42 13.29
N VAL A 93 8.90 9.49 12.00
CA VAL A 93 8.84 10.72 11.20
C VAL A 93 7.48 10.80 10.52
N ALA A 94 6.81 11.95 10.57
CA ALA A 94 5.58 12.18 9.82
C ALA A 94 5.87 13.04 8.59
N GLU A 95 5.41 12.61 7.41
CA GLU A 95 5.66 13.32 6.15
C GLU A 95 4.47 13.27 5.19
N VAL A 96 4.40 14.24 4.29
CA VAL A 96 3.47 14.26 3.15
C VAL A 96 4.32 14.20 1.89
N LEU A 97 4.06 13.27 0.98
CA LEU A 97 4.78 13.21 -0.30
C LEU A 97 4.38 14.33 -1.28
N GLY A 98 3.43 15.19 -0.89
CA GLY A 98 2.91 16.28 -1.70
C GLY A 98 2.05 15.81 -2.88
N LEU A 99 1.64 14.55 -2.89
CA LEU A 99 0.80 13.97 -3.93
C LEU A 99 -0.67 14.00 -3.48
N ASP A 100 -1.52 14.62 -4.28
CA ASP A 100 -2.96 14.46 -4.13
C ASP A 100 -3.36 13.05 -4.61
N PRO A 101 -4.08 12.24 -3.81
CA PRO A 101 -4.57 10.93 -4.25
C PRO A 101 -5.34 10.96 -5.57
N ARG A 102 -5.96 12.09 -5.92
CA ARG A 102 -6.66 12.29 -7.19
C ARG A 102 -5.73 12.42 -8.40
N GLU A 103 -4.47 12.75 -8.18
CA GLU A 103 -3.45 12.92 -9.22
C GLU A 103 -2.64 11.64 -9.46
N VAL A 104 -2.84 10.61 -8.64
CA VAL A 104 -2.15 9.33 -8.76
C VAL A 104 -3.04 8.32 -9.48
N ASP A 105 -2.65 7.94 -10.70
CA ASP A 105 -3.28 6.85 -11.45
C ASP A 105 -2.46 5.57 -11.30
N VAL A 106 -3.08 4.51 -10.78
CA VAL A 106 -2.49 3.17 -10.72
C VAL A 106 -3.27 2.27 -11.68
N PRO A 107 -2.64 1.77 -12.76
CA PRO A 107 -3.28 0.77 -13.60
C PRO A 107 -3.63 -0.48 -12.80
N VAL A 108 -4.87 -0.94 -12.89
CA VAL A 108 -5.29 -2.24 -12.36
C VAL A 108 -5.71 -3.12 -13.52
N VAL A 109 -5.19 -4.35 -13.56
CA VAL A 109 -5.44 -5.33 -14.63
C VAL A 109 -5.86 -6.67 -14.06
N GLY A 110 -6.34 -7.59 -14.90
CA GLY A 110 -6.72 -8.94 -14.49
C GLY A 110 -8.22 -9.17 -14.38
N GLY A 111 -8.68 -9.66 -13.22
CA GLY A 111 -10.08 -9.88 -12.89
C GLY A 111 -10.60 -8.90 -11.86
N HIS A 112 -11.71 -9.25 -11.20
CA HIS A 112 -12.41 -8.39 -10.24
C HIS A 112 -12.56 -9.05 -8.85
N ALA A 113 -11.83 -10.13 -8.58
CA ALA A 113 -11.94 -10.86 -7.32
C ALA A 113 -10.60 -11.39 -6.81
N GLY A 114 -10.31 -11.15 -5.54
CA GLY A 114 -9.16 -11.73 -4.84
C GLY A 114 -7.84 -11.49 -5.57
N VAL A 115 -7.07 -12.56 -5.77
CA VAL A 115 -5.74 -12.52 -6.40
C VAL A 115 -5.79 -12.21 -7.90
N THR A 116 -6.97 -12.20 -8.52
CA THR A 116 -7.10 -11.80 -9.93
C THR A 116 -6.99 -10.29 -10.12
N ILE A 117 -7.14 -9.49 -9.06
CA ILE A 117 -6.98 -8.03 -9.10
C ILE A 117 -5.49 -7.71 -9.01
N LEU A 118 -4.88 -7.24 -10.10
CA LEU A 118 -3.46 -6.95 -10.16
C LEU A 118 -3.20 -5.45 -10.31
N PRO A 119 -2.89 -4.72 -9.21
CA PRO A 119 -2.43 -3.34 -9.29
C PRO A 119 -0.98 -3.29 -9.78
N LEU A 120 -0.73 -2.52 -10.84
CA LEU A 120 0.60 -2.30 -11.42
C LEU A 120 1.27 -1.10 -10.76
N LEU A 121 1.72 -1.28 -9.51
CA LEU A 121 2.34 -0.23 -8.70
C LEU A 121 3.61 0.34 -9.34
N SER A 122 4.35 -0.44 -10.12
CA SER A 122 5.51 0.03 -10.89
C SER A 122 5.15 1.06 -11.96
N GLN A 123 3.87 1.11 -12.34
CA GLN A 123 3.33 2.00 -13.36
C GLN A 123 2.49 3.13 -12.75
N ALA A 124 2.47 3.26 -11.42
CA ALA A 124 1.85 4.39 -10.74
C ALA A 124 2.50 5.69 -11.22
N LYS A 125 1.69 6.58 -11.83
CA LYS A 125 2.17 7.85 -12.37
C LYS A 125 1.40 9.00 -11.75
N ALA A 126 2.11 10.05 -11.38
CA ALA A 126 1.55 11.34 -10.94
C ALA A 126 1.09 12.21 -12.13
N GLY A 127 0.54 11.59 -13.17
CA GLY A 127 0.24 12.22 -14.46
C GLY A 127 0.85 11.47 -15.64
N THR A 128 0.01 11.28 -16.67
CA THR A 128 0.19 10.61 -17.98
C THR A 128 1.56 10.01 -18.28
N GLY A 129 1.59 8.71 -18.61
CA GLY A 129 2.79 8.19 -19.25
C GLY A 129 2.55 7.03 -20.18
N SER A 130 3.45 7.00 -21.16
CA SER A 130 3.69 6.02 -22.20
C SER A 130 3.77 4.58 -21.66
N ALA A 131 3.20 3.64 -22.43
CA ALA A 131 3.26 2.20 -22.21
C ALA A 131 4.19 1.56 -23.26
N THR A 132 5.19 0.80 -22.80
CA THR A 132 6.00 -0.06 -23.67
C THR A 132 5.30 -1.42 -23.82
N LEU A 133 5.40 -2.01 -25.00
CA LEU A 133 4.59 -3.12 -25.48
C LEU A 133 4.91 -4.49 -24.82
N SER A 134 3.93 -5.13 -24.17
CA SER A 134 3.85 -6.59 -24.00
C SER A 134 2.41 -7.13 -24.14
N MET A 135 2.24 -8.30 -24.78
CA MET A 135 0.92 -8.86 -25.15
C MET A 135 0.01 -9.09 -23.93
N VAL A 136 -1.27 -8.74 -24.08
CA VAL A 136 -2.23 -8.54 -22.98
C VAL A 136 -2.66 -9.84 -22.30
N THR A 137 -2.93 -10.93 -23.00
CA THR A 137 -3.03 -12.34 -22.52
C THR A 137 -3.82 -13.16 -23.54
N GLU A 138 -3.60 -14.47 -23.57
CA GLU A 138 -4.37 -15.47 -24.32
C GLU A 138 -5.78 -15.76 -23.77
N LEU A 139 -6.17 -15.19 -22.61
CA LEU A 139 -7.49 -15.40 -22.02
C LEU A 139 -8.59 -14.65 -22.78
N PRO A 140 -9.80 -15.22 -22.91
CA PRO A 140 -10.90 -14.58 -23.65
C PRO A 140 -11.48 -13.35 -22.94
N PHE A 141 -11.28 -13.22 -21.62
CA PHE A 141 -11.69 -12.06 -20.84
C PHE A 141 -10.56 -11.66 -19.90
N PHE A 142 -10.15 -10.40 -19.96
CA PHE A 142 -9.11 -9.83 -19.10
C PHE A 142 -9.26 -8.31 -19.01
N ALA A 143 -9.26 -7.76 -17.80
CA ALA A 143 -9.28 -6.32 -17.59
C ALA A 143 -7.92 -5.72 -17.93
N SER A 144 -7.92 -4.76 -18.84
CA SER A 144 -6.74 -4.02 -19.29
C SER A 144 -7.14 -2.58 -19.61
N LYS A 145 -6.15 -1.69 -19.74
CA LYS A 145 -6.42 -0.31 -20.17
C LYS A 145 -6.98 -0.34 -21.59
N VAL A 146 -8.06 0.40 -21.83
CA VAL A 146 -8.70 0.52 -23.14
C VAL A 146 -8.92 1.98 -23.49
N LYS A 147 -8.83 2.31 -24.77
CA LYS A 147 -9.26 3.60 -25.31
C LYS A 147 -10.75 3.51 -25.62
N LEU A 148 -11.55 4.35 -24.99
CA LEU A 148 -12.96 4.49 -25.30
C LEU A 148 -13.15 5.58 -26.34
N GLY A 149 -14.01 5.33 -27.32
CA GLY A 149 -14.52 6.33 -28.23
C GLY A 149 -15.99 6.12 -28.53
N ARG A 150 -16.49 6.72 -29.61
CA ARG A 150 -17.95 6.80 -29.85
C ARG A 150 -18.58 5.42 -30.09
N GLY A 151 -17.80 4.46 -30.58
CA GLY A 151 -18.22 3.08 -30.83
C GLY A 151 -17.99 2.11 -29.67
N GLY A 152 -17.58 2.59 -28.49
CA GLY A 152 -17.18 1.74 -27.37
C GLY A 152 -15.65 1.62 -27.25
N ALA A 153 -15.15 0.42 -26.95
CA ALA A 153 -13.71 0.17 -26.85
C ALA A 153 -13.07 0.15 -28.25
N GLU A 154 -12.27 1.16 -28.57
CA GLU A 154 -11.61 1.34 -29.87
C GLU A 154 -10.21 0.70 -29.90
N GLU A 155 -9.53 0.67 -28.75
CA GLU A 155 -8.16 0.16 -28.65
C GLU A 155 -7.96 -0.51 -27.30
N VAL A 156 -7.22 -1.62 -27.28
CA VAL A 156 -6.79 -2.29 -26.04
C VAL A 156 -5.30 -2.08 -25.88
N TYR A 157 -4.91 -1.39 -24.80
CA TYR A 157 -3.51 -1.11 -24.52
C TYR A 157 -2.80 -2.36 -24.01
N GLN A 158 -1.55 -2.50 -24.44
CA GLN A 158 -0.65 -3.55 -23.98
C GLN A 158 -0.25 -3.41 -22.51
N LEU A 159 0.09 -4.53 -21.88
CA LEU A 159 0.64 -4.49 -20.53
C LEU A 159 2.01 -3.82 -20.61
N GLY A 160 2.18 -2.72 -19.87
CA GLY A 160 3.46 -2.04 -19.72
C GLY A 160 4.54 -2.93 -19.09
N PRO A 161 5.76 -2.40 -18.87
CA PRO A 161 6.80 -3.15 -18.17
C PRO A 161 6.32 -3.56 -16.77
N LEU A 162 6.59 -4.83 -16.41
CA LEU A 162 6.22 -5.41 -15.13
C LEU A 162 7.46 -5.75 -14.32
N ASN A 163 7.43 -5.43 -13.03
CA ASN A 163 8.45 -5.89 -12.09
C ASN A 163 8.24 -7.38 -11.74
N GLU A 164 9.15 -7.95 -10.93
CA GLU A 164 9.10 -9.37 -10.54
C GLU A 164 7.82 -9.72 -9.78
N TYR A 165 7.41 -8.89 -8.83
CA TYR A 165 6.21 -9.10 -8.02
C TYR A 165 4.95 -9.11 -8.89
N GLU A 166 4.83 -8.14 -9.80
CA GLU A 166 3.70 -8.01 -10.72
C GLU A 166 3.66 -9.15 -11.73
N ARG A 167 4.83 -9.62 -12.21
CA ARG A 167 4.92 -10.77 -13.11
C ARG A 167 4.43 -12.04 -12.42
N VAL A 168 4.86 -12.29 -11.18
CA VAL A 168 4.37 -13.43 -10.38
C VAL A 168 2.88 -13.29 -10.07
N GLY A 169 2.41 -12.08 -9.78
CA GLY A 169 1.00 -11.77 -9.57
C GLY A 169 0.15 -12.04 -10.80
N LEU A 170 0.63 -11.65 -11.98
CA LEU A 170 -0.05 -11.86 -13.26
C LEU A 170 -0.25 -13.36 -13.56
N GLU A 171 0.77 -14.19 -13.36
CA GLU A 171 0.65 -15.62 -13.61
C GLU A 171 -0.36 -16.30 -12.65
N LYS A 172 -0.42 -15.87 -11.39
CA LYS A 172 -1.44 -16.34 -10.45
C LYS A 172 -2.84 -15.88 -10.85
N ALA A 173 -2.98 -14.60 -11.23
CA ALA A 173 -4.23 -14.01 -11.68
C ALA A 173 -4.79 -14.75 -12.91
N LYS A 174 -3.94 -15.03 -13.91
CA LYS A 174 -4.32 -15.77 -15.12
C LYS A 174 -4.89 -17.15 -14.80
N LYS A 175 -4.19 -17.92 -13.95
CA LYS A 175 -4.60 -19.29 -13.58
C LYS A 175 -5.98 -19.32 -12.92
N GLU A 176 -6.25 -18.42 -11.99
CA GLU A 176 -7.54 -18.36 -11.30
C GLU A 176 -8.66 -17.80 -12.20
N LEU A 177 -8.32 -16.82 -13.04
CA LEU A 177 -9.24 -16.22 -13.98
C LEU A 177 -9.68 -17.23 -15.05
N GLU A 178 -8.77 -18.04 -15.58
CA GLU A 178 -9.08 -19.11 -16.53
C GLU A 178 -10.13 -20.08 -15.97
N ALA A 179 -9.92 -20.56 -14.74
CA ALA A 179 -10.87 -21.45 -14.08
C ALA A 179 -12.24 -20.79 -13.88
N SER A 180 -12.26 -19.50 -13.57
CA SER A 180 -13.50 -18.73 -13.38
C SER A 180 -14.27 -18.54 -14.69
N ILE A 181 -13.56 -18.23 -15.78
CA ILE A 181 -14.13 -18.12 -17.12
C ILE A 181 -14.71 -19.46 -17.56
N GLN A 182 -13.95 -20.55 -17.40
CA GLN A 182 -14.40 -21.89 -17.79
C GLN A 182 -15.67 -22.32 -17.03
N LYS A 183 -15.78 -21.99 -15.74
CA LYS A 183 -17.00 -22.24 -14.95
C LYS A 183 -18.21 -21.52 -15.53
N GLY A 184 -18.06 -20.23 -15.87
CA GLY A 184 -19.14 -19.44 -16.48
C GLY A 184 -19.57 -19.97 -17.84
N VAL A 185 -18.60 -20.27 -18.72
CA VAL A 185 -18.87 -20.84 -20.05
C VAL A 185 -19.55 -22.21 -19.94
N SER A 186 -19.07 -23.06 -19.02
CA SER A 186 -19.65 -24.39 -18.80
C SER A 186 -21.06 -24.33 -18.22
N PHE A 187 -21.39 -23.31 -17.43
CA PHE A 187 -22.73 -23.12 -16.89
C PHE A 187 -23.76 -22.81 -17.99
N ILE A 188 -23.38 -21.99 -18.97
CA ILE A 188 -24.26 -21.61 -20.09
C ILE A 188 -24.38 -22.72 -21.14
N ARG A 189 -23.36 -23.56 -21.29
CA ARG A 189 -23.33 -24.67 -22.27
C ARG A 189 -23.98 -25.97 -21.77
N LYS A 190 -24.51 -25.99 -20.56
CA LYS A 190 -25.31 -27.10 -20.01
C LYS A 190 -26.78 -26.89 -20.32
#